data_AF-A0A1Y3LH85-F1
#
_entry.id   AF-A0A1Y3LH85-F1
#
_cell.length_a   1.000
_cell.length_b   1.000
_cell.length_c   1.000
_cell.angle_alpha   90.00
_cell.angle_beta   90.00
_cell.angle_gamma   90.00
#
_symmetry.space_group_name_H-M   'P 1'
#
loop_
_entity.id
_entity.type
_entity.pdbx_description
1 polymer ?
#
loop_
_entity_poly.entity_id
_entity_poly.type
_entity_poly.pdbx_seq_one_letter_code
_entity_poly.pdbx_strand_id
1 'polypeptide(L)' 'MTKVRCSSVRIACDAAGQLTDIDDTRRGPLSYRYDPVGRLLSAVSRLGVEPFAFDPAGNLLDDTAQQAHRPLG' A
#
# COMPACT_ATOMS: atom_id res chain seq x y z
N MET A 1 -19.16 20.92 24.22
CA MET A 1 -17.84 20.28 24.42
C MET A 1 -17.64 19.24 23.33
N THR A 2 -16.67 19.43 22.42
CA THR A 2 -16.41 18.48 21.33
C THR A 2 -15.34 17.49 21.78
N LYS A 3 -15.67 16.19 21.78
CA LYS A 3 -14.69 15.14 22.07
C LYS A 3 -13.74 15.02 20.88
N VAL A 4 -12.47 15.38 21.08
CA VAL A 4 -11.42 15.15 20.07
C VAL A 4 -11.18 13.64 19.98
N ARG A 5 -11.31 13.09 18.77
CA ARG A 5 -10.96 11.69 18.48
C ARG A 5 -9.51 11.66 17.98
N CYS A 6 -8.63 11.04 18.76
CA CYS A 6 -7.25 10.78 18.31
C CYS A 6 -7.27 9.68 17.23
N SER A 7 -6.50 9.84 16.16
CA SER A 7 -6.26 8.75 15.21
C SER A 7 -5.28 7.76 15.82
N SER A 8 -5.44 6.48 15.51
CA SER A 8 -4.45 5.46 15.83
C SER A 8 -4.10 4.72 14.55
N VAL A 9 -2.81 4.46 14.36
CA VAL A 9 -2.28 3.67 13.25
C VAL A 9 -1.56 2.48 13.84
N ARG A 10 -1.93 1.27 13.41
CA ARG A 10 -1.19 0.03 13.70
C ARG A 10 -0.53 -0.46 12.43
N ILE A 11 0.65 -1.04 12.58
CA ILE A 11 1.49 -1.51 11.49
C ILE A 11 1.86 -2.96 11.79
N ALA A 12 1.74 -3.84 10.81
CA ALA A 12 2.23 -5.21 10.87
C ALA A 12 3.29 -5.42 9.79
N CYS A 13 4.32 -6.19 10.12
CA CYS A 13 5.35 -6.59 9.18
C CYS A 13 5.57 -8.11 9.23
N ASP A 14 6.01 -8.68 8.12
CA ASP A 14 6.45 -10.07 8.08
C ASP A 14 7.86 -10.27 8.66
N ALA A 15 8.36 -11.50 8.61
CA ALA A 15 9.71 -11.85 9.09
C ALA A 15 10.84 -11.20 8.28
N ALA A 16 10.57 -10.77 7.04
CA ALA A 16 11.51 -10.02 6.19
C ALA A 16 11.46 -8.51 6.45
N GLY A 17 10.59 -8.05 7.36
CA GLY A 17 10.38 -6.64 7.68
C GLY A 17 9.53 -5.89 6.65
N GLN A 18 8.85 -6.60 5.76
CA GLN A 18 7.96 -6.00 4.76
C GLN A 18 6.62 -5.66 5.39
N LEU A 19 6.09 -4.48 5.06
CA LEU A 19 4.84 -3.96 5.59
C LEU A 19 3.66 -4.77 5.06
N THR A 20 3.00 -5.60 5.87
CA THR A 20 1.87 -6.40 5.40
C THR A 20 0.54 -5.70 5.62
N ASP A 21 0.41 -4.92 6.69
CA ASP A 21 -0.86 -4.29 7.05
C ASP A 21 -0.69 -2.93 7.73
N ILE A 22 -1.59 -2.01 7.42
CA ILE A 22 -1.82 -0.78 8.17
C ILE A 22 -3.29 -0.77 8.60
N ASP A 23 -3.57 -0.61 9.89
CA ASP A 23 -4.91 -0.33 10.39
C ASP A 23 -4.97 1.09 10.95
N ASP A 24 -5.53 2.00 10.17
CA ASP A 24 -5.73 3.41 10.53
C ASP A 24 -7.20 3.66 10.84
N THR A 25 -7.50 4.14 12.05
CA THR A 25 -8.90 4.35 12.49
C THR A 25 -9.65 5.46 11.74
N ARG A 26 -8.98 6.26 10.92
CA ARG A 26 -9.57 7.23 9.99
C ARG A 26 -9.59 6.71 8.56
N ARG A 27 -8.47 6.16 8.08
CA ARG A 27 -8.29 5.75 6.67
C ARG A 27 -8.75 4.32 6.37
N GLY A 28 -8.98 3.52 7.40
CA GLY A 28 -9.32 2.11 7.31
C GLY A 28 -8.10 1.23 7.08
N PRO A 29 -8.31 -0.09 6.95
CA PRO A 29 -7.23 -1.03 6.76
C PRO A 29 -6.65 -0.95 5.35
N LEU A 30 -5.36 -1.23 5.27
CA LEU A 30 -4.59 -1.46 4.05
C LEU A 30 -3.84 -2.78 4.23
N SER A 31 -3.80 -3.60 3.20
CA SER A 31 -3.01 -4.83 3.18
C SER A 31 -2.16 -4.92 1.93
N TYR A 32 -0.94 -5.41 2.07
CA TYR A 32 0.05 -5.49 1.01
C TYR A 32 0.53 -6.93 0.83
N ARG A 33 0.82 -7.29 -0.40
CA ARG A 33 1.39 -8.60 -0.75
C ARG A 33 2.64 -8.40 -1.57
N TYR A 34 3.65 -9.21 -1.30
CA TYR A 34 4.93 -9.15 -1.98
C TYR A 34 5.26 -10.48 -2.67
N ASP A 35 6.14 -10.43 -3.66
CA ASP A 35 6.77 -11.60 -4.21
C ASP A 35 7.99 -12.03 -3.37
N PRO A 36 8.60 -13.20 -3.62
CA PRO A 36 9.75 -13.69 -2.85
C PRO A 36 11.00 -12.81 -2.88
N VAL A 37 11.12 -11.90 -3.86
CA VAL A 37 12.24 -10.94 -3.95
C VAL A 37 11.87 -9.57 -3.39
N GLY A 38 10.67 -9.43 -2.82
CA GLY A 38 10.20 -8.26 -2.09
C GLY A 38 9.57 -7.16 -2.94
N ARG A 39 9.13 -7.47 -4.17
CA ARG A 39 8.37 -6.54 -4.99
C ARG A 39 6.90 -6.59 -4.61
N LEU A 40 6.27 -5.42 -4.49
CA LEU A 40 4.84 -5.31 -4.15
C LEU A 40 3.99 -5.85 -5.30
N LEU A 41 3.18 -6.88 -5.05
CA LEU A 41 2.27 -7.50 -6.03
C LEU A 41 0.85 -6.93 -5.97
N SER A 42 0.40 -6.51 -4.79
CA SER A 42 -0.93 -5.92 -4.64
C SER A 42 -1.06 -5.06 -3.39
N ALA A 43 -1.79 -3.96 -3.49
CA ALA A 43 -2.31 -3.21 -2.36
C ALA A 43 -3.83 -3.35 -2.31
N VAL A 44 -4.37 -3.70 -1.14
CA VAL A 44 -5.81 -3.83 -0.90
C VAL A 44 -6.24 -2.72 0.05
N SER A 45 -7.23 -1.95 -0.36
CA SER A 45 -7.83 -0.90 0.45
C SER A 45 -9.35 -1.00 0.43
N ARG A 46 -10.03 -0.12 1.16
CA ARG A 46 -11.49 0.03 1.06
C ARG A 46 -11.98 0.50 -0.32
N LEU A 47 -11.09 1.07 -1.14
CA LEU A 47 -11.42 1.55 -2.49
C LEU A 47 -11.32 0.44 -3.54
N GLY A 48 -10.61 -0.64 -3.24
CA GLY A 48 -10.39 -1.75 -4.16
C GLY A 48 -9.01 -2.39 -4.02
N VAL A 49 -8.68 -3.21 -5.03
CA VAL A 49 -7.39 -3.89 -5.14
C VAL A 49 -6.61 -3.24 -6.28
N GLU A 50 -5.40 -2.81 -5.98
CA GLU A 50 -4.43 -2.29 -6.93
C GLU A 50 -3.36 -3.37 -7.18
N PRO A 51 -3.38 -4.05 -8.34
CA PRO A 51 -2.35 -5.02 -8.70
C PRO A 51 -1.11 -4.33 -9.29
N PHE A 52 0.04 -4.94 -9.09
CA PHE A 52 1.31 -4.49 -9.65
C PHE A 52 1.97 -5.69 -10.36
N ALA A 53 2.40 -5.48 -11.60
CA ALA A 53 3.10 -6.48 -12.39
C ALA A 53 4.49 -5.96 -12.75
N PHE A 54 5.47 -6.85 -12.88
CA PHE A 54 6.83 -6.48 -13.24
C PHE A 54 7.34 -7.35 -14.37
N ASP A 55 8.13 -6.75 -15.24
CA ASP A 55 8.89 -7.50 -16.23
C ASP A 55 10.09 -8.22 -15.56
N PRO A 56 10.78 -9.12 -16.28
CA PRO A 56 11.97 -9.79 -15.74
C PRO A 56 13.13 -8.86 -15.41
N ALA A 57 13.19 -7.66 -16.00
CA ALA A 57 14.19 -6.64 -15.68
C ALA A 57 13.83 -5.85 -14.41
N GLY A 58 12.63 -6.06 -13.86
CA GLY A 58 12.14 -5.38 -12.66
C GLY A 58 11.43 -4.06 -12.94
N ASN A 59 11.14 -3.74 -14.21
CA ASN A 59 10.32 -2.57 -14.53
C ASN A 59 8.85 -2.88 -14.22
N LEU A 60 8.14 -1.88 -13.69
CA LEU A 60 6.70 -1.99 -13.47
C LEU A 60 6.00 -2.06 -14.84
N LEU A 61 5.28 -3.15 -15.08
CA LEU A 61 4.36 -3.31 -16.19
C LEU A 61 3.08 -2.60 -15.79
N ASP A 62 2.88 -1.40 -16.31
CA ASP A 62 1.70 -0.62 -16.01
C ASP A 62 1.02 -0.13 -17.30
N ASP A 63 -0.31 -0.17 -17.30
CA ASP A 63 -1.15 0.63 -18.21
C ASP A 63 -1.62 1.95 -17.52
N THR A 64 -1.30 2.15 -16.23
CA THR A 64 -1.83 3.21 -15.34
C THR A 64 -0.78 3.95 -14.48
N ALA A 65 0.52 3.59 -14.54
CA ALA A 65 1.61 4.11 -13.68
C ALA A 65 1.76 5.63 -13.74
N GLN A 66 1.33 6.23 -14.84
CA GLN A 66 1.64 7.60 -15.16
C GLN A 66 0.81 8.62 -14.36
N GLN A 67 -0.16 8.19 -13.53
CA GLN A 67 -0.97 9.11 -12.72
C GLN A 67 -0.40 9.38 -11.31
N ALA A 68 0.54 8.57 -10.80
CA ALA A 68 1.12 8.77 -9.46
C ALA A 68 2.36 9.68 -9.43
N HIS A 69 2.93 10.06 -10.58
CA HIS A 69 4.07 10.99 -10.67
C HIS A 69 3.65 12.41 -11.05
N ARG A 70 2.57 12.93 -10.44
CA ARG A 70 2.30 14.37 -10.51
C ARG A 70 3.08 15.04 -9.37
N PRO A 71 4.16 15.82 -9.65
CA PRO A 71 4.75 16.65 -8.61
C PRO A 71 3.66 17.59 -8.09
N LEU A 72 3.52 17.65 -6.77
CA LEU A 72 2.71 18.66 -6.11
C LEU A 72 3.38 20.02 -6.39
N GLY A 73 2.86 20.73 -7.40
CA GLY A 73 2.99 22.18 -7.51
C GLY A 73 2.00 22.87 -6.59
#